data_AF-S5DQ12-F1
#
_entry.id   AF-S5DQ12-F1
#
_cell.length_a   1.000
_cell.length_b   1.000
_cell.length_c   1.000
_cell.angle_alpha   90.00
_cell.angle_beta   90.00
_cell.angle_gamma   90.00
#
_symmetry.space_group_name_H-M   'P 1'
#
loop_
_entity.id
_entity.type
_entity.pdbx_description
1 polymer ?
#
loop_
_entity_poly.entity_id
_entity_poly.type
_entity_poly.pdbx_seq_one_letter_code
_entity_poly.pdbx_strand_id
1 'polypeptide(L)'
;MSNDFIELLKKSSKVSDSEKWDAEYETLPVVIAESSASLDDALLKLDEVGGYGYVATWRKNLFAFNTKLLSKRCGLIDENGSLLKAARVPKN
;
A
#
# COMPACT_ATOMS: atom_id res chain seq x y z
N MET A 1 -7.13 -7.51 -15.27
CA MET A 1 -6.18 -6.45 -15.66
C MET A 1 -5.67 -5.79 -14.38
N SER A 2 -4.97 -6.55 -13.53
CA SER A 2 -4.42 -6.13 -12.23
C SER A 2 -2.91 -6.40 -12.13
N ASN A 3 -2.33 -7.12 -13.11
CA ASN A 3 -0.91 -7.45 -13.14
C ASN A 3 -0.03 -6.23 -13.47
N ASP A 4 -0.52 -5.28 -14.27
CA ASP A 4 0.27 -4.12 -14.67
C ASP A 4 0.72 -3.28 -13.48
N PHE A 5 -0.12 -3.16 -12.44
CA PHE A 5 0.18 -2.37 -11.25
C PHE A 5 1.24 -3.05 -10.37
N ILE A 6 1.10 -4.36 -10.13
CA ILE A 6 2.11 -5.15 -9.38
C ILE A 6 3.45 -5.12 -10.09
N GLU A 7 3.45 -5.33 -11.41
CA GLU A 7 4.67 -5.31 -12.22
C GLU A 7 5.36 -3.94 -12.21
N LEU A 8 4.58 -2.85 -12.24
CA LEU A 8 5.10 -1.48 -12.06
C LEU A 8 5.68 -1.30 -10.65
N LEU A 9 4.97 -1.75 -9.61
CA LEU A 9 5.41 -1.63 -8.23
C LEU A 9 6.75 -2.36 -8.01
N LYS A 10 6.89 -3.54 -8.60
CA LYS A 10 8.10 -4.37 -8.57
C LYS A 10 9.28 -3.79 -9.33
N LYS A 11 9.09 -2.81 -10.22
CA LYS A 11 10.22 -2.06 -10.80
C LYS A 11 10.94 -1.22 -9.74
N SER A 12 10.29 -0.93 -8.61
CA SER A 12 10.91 -0.24 -7.49
C SER A 12 11.84 -1.16 -6.72
N SER A 13 13.08 -0.76 -6.53
CA SER A 13 14.09 -1.53 -5.78
C SER A 13 13.75 -1.73 -4.30
N LYS A 14 12.73 -1.02 -3.81
CA LYS A 14 12.28 -1.04 -2.41
C LYS A 14 11.12 -2.01 -2.17
N VAL A 15 10.55 -2.54 -3.24
CA VAL A 15 9.40 -3.45 -3.24
C VAL A 15 9.90 -4.85 -3.57
N SER A 16 9.59 -5.80 -2.70
CA SER A 16 9.83 -7.23 -2.89
C SER A 16 8.52 -7.99 -3.05
N ASP A 17 8.59 -9.16 -3.66
CA ASP A 17 7.49 -10.11 -3.66
C ASP A 17 7.20 -10.61 -2.25
N SER A 18 5.91 -10.83 -1.95
CA SER A 18 5.46 -11.48 -0.73
C SER A 18 4.50 -12.60 -1.07
N GLU A 19 4.61 -13.73 -0.38
CA GLU A 19 3.66 -14.84 -0.53
C GLU A 19 2.38 -14.62 0.29
N LYS A 20 2.43 -13.72 1.28
CA LYS A 20 1.29 -13.40 2.16
C LYS A 20 0.55 -12.13 1.77
N TRP A 21 1.23 -11.19 1.13
CA TRP A 21 0.71 -9.87 0.75
C TRP A 21 0.83 -9.65 -0.76
N ASP A 22 0.22 -8.58 -1.27
CA ASP A 22 0.37 -8.24 -2.69
C ASP A 22 1.83 -7.86 -3.02
N ALA A 23 2.53 -7.23 -2.07
CA ALA A 23 3.98 -7.02 -2.09
C ALA A 23 4.51 -6.72 -0.66
N GLU A 24 5.83 -6.53 -0.52
CA GLU A 24 6.48 -6.04 0.69
C GLU A 24 7.35 -4.82 0.38
N TYR A 25 7.29 -3.77 1.20
CA TYR A 25 8.08 -2.56 1.06
C TYR A 25 9.04 -2.44 2.23
N GLU A 26 10.34 -2.60 2.00
CA GLU A 26 11.37 -2.52 3.05
C GLU A 26 10.97 -3.28 4.33
N THR A 27 10.47 -4.52 4.21
CA THR A 27 9.96 -5.43 5.28
C THR A 27 8.55 -5.17 5.82
N LEU A 28 7.81 -4.19 5.27
CA LEU A 28 6.42 -3.91 5.65
C LEU A 28 5.43 -4.45 4.60
N PRO A 29 4.27 -4.96 5.03
CA PRO A 29 3.29 -5.52 4.11
C PRO A 29 2.68 -4.42 3.23
N VAL A 30 2.52 -4.73 1.95
CA VAL A 30 1.91 -3.85 0.95
C VAL A 30 0.64 -4.51 0.42
N VAL A 31 -0.43 -3.74 0.40
CA VAL A 31 -1.72 -4.13 -0.19
C VAL A 31 -2.06 -3.19 -1.32
N ILE A 32 -2.68 -3.72 -2.36
CA ILE A 32 -3.02 -2.93 -3.55
C ILE A 32 -4.46 -2.46 -3.47
N ALA A 33 -4.66 -1.16 -3.58
CA ALA A 33 -5.97 -0.55 -3.70
C ALA A 33 -6.03 0.25 -4.99
N GLU A 34 -6.59 -0.35 -6.04
CA GLU A 34 -6.78 0.33 -7.32
C GLU A 34 -7.89 1.39 -7.27
N SER A 35 -8.79 1.37 -6.29
CA SER A 35 -9.93 2.28 -6.20
C SER A 35 -10.32 2.57 -4.74
N SER A 36 -11.17 3.58 -4.51
CA SER A 36 -11.72 3.87 -3.19
C SER A 36 -12.58 2.73 -2.63
N ALA A 37 -13.20 1.92 -3.49
CA ALA A 37 -13.98 0.75 -3.09
C ALA A 37 -13.08 -0.39 -2.58
N SER A 38 -11.88 -0.55 -3.17
CA SER A 38 -10.91 -1.55 -2.72
C SER A 38 -9.99 -1.05 -1.60
N LEU A 39 -10.07 0.24 -1.24
CA LEU A 39 -9.31 0.80 -0.12
C LEU A 39 -9.76 0.19 1.22
N ASP A 40 -11.06 0.03 1.47
CA ASP A 40 -11.55 -0.53 2.73
C ASP A 40 -11.11 -1.99 2.91
N ASP A 41 -11.19 -2.81 1.85
CA ASP A 41 -10.70 -4.19 1.86
C ASP A 41 -9.17 -4.27 2.06
N ALA A 42 -8.42 -3.37 1.42
CA ALA A 42 -6.97 -3.28 1.59
C ALA A 42 -6.61 -2.88 3.03
N LEU A 43 -7.34 -1.92 3.62
CA LEU A 43 -7.15 -1.52 5.01
C LEU A 43 -7.48 -2.65 5.98
N LEU A 44 -8.52 -3.44 5.72
CA LEU A 44 -8.87 -4.62 6.53
C LEU A 44 -7.74 -5.65 6.55
N LYS A 45 -7.14 -5.94 5.39
CA LYS A 45 -5.96 -6.83 5.30
C LYS A 45 -4.77 -6.30 6.10
N LEU A 46 -4.54 -4.98 6.10
CA LEU A 46 -3.50 -4.37 6.92
C LEU A 46 -3.83 -4.39 8.41
N ASP A 47 -5.10 -4.27 8.79
CA ASP A 47 -5.53 -4.35 10.19
C ASP A 47 -5.26 -5.76 10.77
N GLU A 48 -5.29 -6.83 9.95
CA GLU A 48 -4.90 -8.18 10.38
C GLU A 48 -3.45 -8.29 10.86
N VAL A 49 -2.56 -7.44 10.35
CA VAL A 49 -1.14 -7.33 10.77
C VAL A 49 -0.89 -6.23 11.79
N GLY A 50 -1.94 -5.72 12.42
CA GLY A 50 -1.86 -4.67 13.45
C GLY A 50 -1.93 -3.25 12.89
N GLY A 51 -2.37 -3.09 11.64
CA GLY A 51 -2.59 -1.79 11.00
C GLY A 51 -1.32 -1.16 10.43
N TYR A 52 -0.21 -1.90 10.36
CA TYR A 52 1.08 -1.42 9.89
C TYR A 52 1.36 -1.94 8.48
N GLY A 53 1.73 -1.02 7.58
CA GLY A 53 2.07 -1.37 6.20
C GLY A 53 1.80 -0.23 5.23
N TYR A 54 1.83 -0.53 3.95
CA TYR A 54 1.61 0.43 2.88
C TYR A 54 0.44 0.03 2.00
N VAL A 55 -0.35 1.02 1.60
CA VAL A 55 -1.35 0.85 0.55
C VAL A 55 -0.76 1.40 -0.74
N ALA A 56 -0.65 0.53 -1.74
CA ALA A 56 -0.22 0.90 -3.07
C ALA A 56 -1.42 1.29 -3.91
N THR A 57 -1.41 2.50 -4.46
CA THR A 57 -2.46 2.98 -5.36
C THR A 57 -1.87 3.83 -6.48
N TRP A 58 -2.66 4.08 -7.51
CA TRP A 58 -2.27 4.99 -8.58
C TRP A 58 -2.27 6.43 -8.07
N ARG A 59 -1.25 7.22 -8.43
CA ARG A 59 -1.18 8.64 -8.06
C ARG A 59 -2.42 9.45 -8.49
N LYS A 60 -3.04 9.09 -9.61
CA LYS A 60 -4.32 9.66 -10.10
C LYS A 60 -5.53 9.37 -9.18
N ASN A 61 -5.52 8.21 -8.52
CA ASN A 61 -6.61 7.79 -7.63
C ASN A 61 -6.42 8.31 -6.21
N LEU A 62 -5.25 8.86 -5.87
CA LEU A 62 -4.99 9.52 -4.60
C LEU A 62 -6.05 10.57 -4.22
N PHE A 63 -6.62 11.26 -5.22
CA PHE A 63 -7.69 12.24 -5.02
C PHE A 63 -9.03 11.60 -4.59
N ALA A 64 -9.29 10.36 -5.02
CA ALA A 64 -10.47 9.60 -4.61
C ALA A 64 -10.27 8.92 -3.24
N PHE A 65 -9.03 8.84 -2.76
CA PHE A 65 -8.72 8.22 -1.48
C PHE A 65 -9.00 9.19 -0.35
N ASN A 66 -9.81 8.74 0.61
CA ASN A 66 -10.07 9.52 1.81
C ASN A 66 -8.83 9.49 2.71
N THR A 67 -7.96 10.49 2.52
CA THR A 67 -6.68 10.62 3.24
C THR A 67 -6.80 10.64 4.76
N LYS A 68 -8.00 10.90 5.31
CA LYS A 68 -8.28 10.81 6.76
C LYS A 68 -8.28 9.37 7.29
N LEU A 69 -8.66 8.39 6.47
CA LEU A 69 -8.63 6.97 6.83
C LEU A 69 -7.19 6.44 6.84
N LEU A 70 -6.40 6.79 5.82
CA LEU A 70 -5.01 6.34 5.71
C LEU A 70 -4.09 6.97 6.77
N SER A 71 -4.31 8.24 7.12
CA SER A 71 -3.38 9.02 7.94
C SER A 71 -3.12 8.51 9.36
N LYS A 72 -3.91 7.56 9.87
CA LYS A 72 -3.79 7.11 11.26
C LYS A 72 -3.07 5.78 11.45
N ARG A 73 -2.92 4.94 10.42
CA ARG A 73 -2.43 3.56 10.57
C ARG A 73 -1.41 3.13 9.51
N CYS A 74 -1.68 3.39 8.23
CA CYS A 74 -0.85 2.89 7.13
C CYS A 74 -0.16 3.99 6.31
N GLY A 75 0.89 3.60 5.60
CA GLY A 75 1.57 4.42 4.61
C GLY A 75 0.92 4.28 3.24
N LEU A 76 1.33 5.14 2.32
CA LEU A 76 0.77 5.18 0.98
C LEU A 76 1.92 5.28 -0.02
N ILE A 77 1.96 4.34 -0.96
CA ILE A 77 2.96 4.30 -2.03
C ILE A 77 2.27 4.37 -3.38
N ASP A 78 2.96 4.95 -4.35
CA ASP A 78 2.47 4.99 -5.73
C ASP A 78 2.87 3.73 -6.52
N GLU A 79 2.38 3.65 -7.76
CA GLU A 79 2.71 2.59 -8.72
C GLU A 79 4.23 2.40 -8.96
N ASN A 80 5.07 3.38 -8.62
CA ASN A 80 6.52 3.30 -8.77
C ASN A 80 7.23 2.93 -7.47
N GLY A 81 6.48 2.57 -6.41
CA GLY A 81 7.02 2.39 -5.06
C GLY A 81 7.60 3.67 -4.45
N SER A 82 7.20 4.84 -4.96
CA SER A 82 7.55 6.10 -4.30
C SER A 82 6.60 6.32 -3.13
N LEU A 83 7.18 6.59 -1.96
CA LEU A 83 6.42 6.94 -0.77
C LEU A 83 5.68 8.26 -1.00
N LEU A 84 4.35 8.20 -1.08
CA LEU A 84 3.48 9.38 -1.06
C LEU A 84 3.20 9.81 0.38
N LYS A 85 3.09 8.83 1.28
CA LYS A 85 2.89 9.07 2.72
C LYS A 85 3.57 7.98 3.54
N ALA A 86 4.27 8.37 4.59
CA ALA A 86 4.97 7.44 5.46
C ALA A 86 4.00 6.57 6.27
N ALA A 87 4.26 5.27 6.29
CA ALA A 87 3.61 4.38 7.24
C ALA A 87 4.11 4.72 8.64
N ARG A 88 3.22 4.57 9.62
CA ARG A 88 3.65 4.61 11.02
C ARG A 88 4.35 3.29 11.30
N VAL A 89 5.67 3.23 11.14
CA VAL A 89 6.45 2.03 11.50
C VAL A 89 6.30 1.82 13.01
N PRO A 90 5.92 0.62 13.49
CA PRO A 90 5.90 0.36 14.93
C PRO A 90 7.30 0.64 15.47
N LYS A 91 7.40 1.63 16.37
CA LYS A 91 8.59 1.77 17.21
C LYS A 91 8.49 0.61 18.19
N ASN A 92 9.35 -0.38 17.96
CA ASN A 92 9.62 -1.49 18.88
C ASN A 92 9.63 -1.03 20.34
#